data_AF-A0A4Q3SKZ7-F1
#
_entry.id   AF-A0A4Q3SKZ7-F1
#
_cell.length_a   1.000
_cell.length_b   1.000
_cell.length_c   1.000
_cell.angle_alpha   90.00
_cell.angle_beta   90.00
_cell.angle_gamma   90.00
#
_symmetry.space_group_name_H-M   'P 1'
#
loop_
_entity.id
_entity.type
_entity.pdbx_description
1 polymer ?
#
loop_
_entity_poly.entity_id
_entity_poly.type
_entity_poly.pdbx_seq_one_letter_code
_entity_poly.pdbx_strand_id
1 'polypeptide(L)'
;MKPQSKIYFSYAWDDENQVGEGREKIVNELHQALLAEGYKVIRDKSDLGYKGLISSLTQSIGRGDMIIIAISDKYLRSRHCMAELLEIYRRSNSDTDEMLRKTFPIVLTDAKIYQAEDRLEYLKYWESKRDELKSKLKGVELENAAPFIEELRLYDEITSVFPILSKFLNDVNTLNPQRLSGNNFEQIKDAIRLAIDNIHSAGVGAGTDRLTFQSAVVKRYGMIVLIGCAVLLLLGGGLYLKRLGSTEVTLELAVSGLSFSVDRPQAITNTLQFKRLGVSGLQGITLPFDTSFNEYKKAMNEEMSTSVLFSSDTSRSIGGRININDFAVAEGTRIEISKSNRFGKYRMTLTGKESTYPIHLQGPVHIVAPPHKAQSFDLVNPAVFQLQSSKDDIDFDFDLAERESLLIDAPLEVENLSFVRIDEHSDNERSVVQKVSTIQSGIIGFKSARKKDYLLQLNEALEFQGSTGRITGLKLNGDQILLTF
;
A
#
# COMPACT_ATOMS: atom_id res chain seq x y z
N MET A 1 1.16 30.65 22.07
CA MET A 1 0.72 31.07 20.71
C MET A 1 0.17 29.85 20.00
N LYS A 2 -1.00 29.94 19.35
CA LYS A 2 -1.52 28.83 18.53
C LYS A 2 -0.54 28.58 17.37
N PRO A 3 -0.21 27.31 17.02
CA PRO A 3 0.60 27.02 15.86
C PRO A 3 -0.14 27.54 14.62
N GLN A 4 0.54 28.35 13.81
CA GLN A 4 -0.01 28.90 12.58
C GLN A 4 0.28 27.92 11.45
N SER A 5 -0.76 27.36 10.82
CA SER A 5 -0.66 26.49 9.66
C SER A 5 0.16 27.15 8.54
N LYS A 6 1.13 26.41 7.97
CA LYS A 6 1.90 26.88 6.81
C LYS A 6 1.21 26.44 5.52
N ILE A 7 1.29 27.27 4.48
CA ILE A 7 0.79 26.96 3.15
C ILE A 7 1.99 26.88 2.20
N TYR A 8 2.17 25.74 1.55
CA TYR A 8 3.22 25.48 0.56
C TYR A 8 2.65 25.57 -0.86
N PHE A 9 3.45 26.01 -1.82
CA PHE A 9 3.10 26.00 -3.25
C PHE A 9 3.99 25.01 -4.01
N SER A 10 3.38 24.12 -4.79
CA SER A 10 4.05 23.27 -5.78
C SER A 10 3.51 23.60 -7.18
N TYR A 11 4.38 24.07 -8.07
CA TYR A 11 4.02 24.48 -9.43
C TYR A 11 5.24 24.48 -10.35
N ALA A 12 5.02 24.36 -11.67
CA ALA A 12 6.07 24.51 -12.66
C ALA A 12 6.30 26.00 -12.99
N TRP A 13 7.55 26.44 -12.93
CA TRP A 13 7.96 27.82 -13.17
C TRP A 13 7.89 28.19 -14.65
N ASP A 14 7.65 29.47 -14.95
CA ASP A 14 7.70 29.97 -16.33
C ASP A 14 9.15 30.09 -16.83
N ASP A 15 9.34 29.91 -18.14
CA ASP A 15 10.64 30.15 -18.79
C ASP A 15 10.62 31.61 -19.31
N GLU A 16 11.77 32.28 -19.40
CA GLU A 16 11.89 33.68 -19.85
C GLU A 16 11.22 33.98 -21.21
N ASN A 17 10.87 32.94 -21.99
CA ASN A 17 10.34 33.03 -23.36
C ASN A 17 8.86 32.62 -23.51
N GLN A 18 8.07 32.49 -22.44
CA GLN A 18 6.68 32.03 -22.54
C GLN A 18 5.68 33.12 -22.99
N VAL A 19 4.76 32.74 -23.89
CA VAL A 19 3.65 33.58 -24.41
C VAL A 19 2.32 33.01 -23.91
N GLY A 20 1.62 33.74 -23.04
CA GLY A 20 0.31 33.36 -22.47
C GLY A 20 0.06 33.99 -21.09
N GLU A 21 -1.17 33.89 -20.54
CA GLU A 21 -1.41 34.26 -19.14
C GLU A 21 -0.60 33.31 -18.23
N GLY A 22 0.51 33.82 -17.68
CA GLY A 22 1.54 33.02 -17.04
C GLY A 22 1.03 32.19 -15.87
N ARG A 23 1.47 30.94 -15.77
CA ARG A 23 1.24 30.07 -14.61
C ARG A 23 1.73 30.76 -13.34
N GLU A 24 2.82 31.50 -13.47
CA GLU A 24 3.40 32.33 -12.44
C GLU A 24 2.49 33.49 -12.01
N LYS A 25 1.70 34.08 -12.92
CA LYS A 25 0.75 35.16 -12.60
C LYS A 25 -0.33 34.69 -11.63
N ILE A 26 -1.00 33.57 -11.90
CA ILE A 26 -2.07 33.02 -11.04
C ILE A 26 -1.51 32.65 -9.67
N VAL A 27 -0.35 32.00 -9.64
CA VAL A 27 0.34 31.65 -8.39
C VAL A 27 0.76 32.91 -7.61
N ASN A 28 1.22 33.97 -8.30
CA ASN A 28 1.54 35.30 -7.74
C ASN A 28 0.34 35.98 -7.12
N GLU A 29 -0.77 36.06 -7.84
CA GLU A 29 -1.99 36.69 -7.34
C GLU A 29 -2.52 35.96 -6.10
N LEU A 30 -2.61 34.62 -6.12
CA LEU A 30 -3.09 33.83 -4.98
C LEU A 30 -2.16 33.93 -3.77
N HIS A 31 -0.85 33.93 -3.98
CA HIS A 31 0.11 34.12 -2.90
C HIS A 31 -0.03 35.49 -2.23
N GLN A 32 -0.16 36.57 -3.02
CA GLN A 32 -0.37 37.91 -2.46
C GLN A 32 -1.70 37.99 -1.70
N ALA A 33 -2.76 37.36 -2.22
CA ALA A 33 -4.04 37.30 -1.54
C ALA A 33 -3.97 36.57 -0.19
N LEU A 34 -3.25 35.45 -0.09
CA LEU A 34 -3.07 34.71 1.15
C LEU A 34 -2.17 35.45 2.16
N LEU A 35 -1.14 36.15 1.70
CA LEU A 35 -0.32 37.01 2.56
C LEU A 35 -1.13 38.17 3.15
N ALA A 36 -2.02 38.77 2.36
CA ALA A 36 -2.88 39.85 2.82
C ALA A 36 -3.86 39.40 3.93
N GLU A 37 -4.24 38.12 3.95
CA GLU A 37 -5.07 37.52 5.03
C GLU A 37 -4.25 37.03 6.23
N GLY A 38 -2.92 37.23 6.21
CA GLY A 38 -2.03 36.92 7.31
C GLY A 38 -1.58 35.46 7.37
N TYR A 39 -1.75 34.67 6.30
CA TYR A 39 -1.24 33.29 6.25
C TYR A 39 0.28 33.25 6.10
N LYS A 40 0.91 32.24 6.73
CA LYS A 40 2.34 31.95 6.52
C LYS A 40 2.51 31.12 5.25
N VAL A 41 2.78 31.80 4.14
CA VAL A 41 2.95 31.15 2.83
C VAL A 41 4.43 30.92 2.54
N ILE A 42 4.77 29.72 2.10
CA ILE A 42 6.11 29.28 1.71
C ILE A 42 6.07 28.91 0.23
N ARG A 43 6.94 29.54 -0.55
CA ARG A 43 7.18 29.19 -1.95
C ARG A 43 8.54 28.55 -2.06
N ASP A 44 8.62 27.40 -2.70
CA ASP A 44 9.91 26.91 -3.13
C ASP A 44 10.33 27.67 -4.38
N LYS A 45 11.41 28.44 -4.26
CA LYS A 45 12.12 29.04 -5.40
C LYS A 45 13.15 28.04 -5.89
N SER A 46 12.72 26.99 -6.57
CA SER A 46 13.62 26.07 -7.25
C SER A 46 13.89 26.54 -8.67
N ASP A 47 14.63 27.64 -8.78
CA ASP A 47 15.70 27.69 -9.79
C ASP A 47 16.99 27.41 -9.04
N LEU A 48 17.57 26.23 -9.27
CA LEU A 48 18.87 25.90 -8.70
C LEU A 48 19.91 26.79 -9.39
N GLY A 49 20.10 27.99 -8.85
CA GLY A 49 21.39 28.68 -8.97
C GLY A 49 22.51 27.70 -8.57
N TYR A 50 23.65 27.81 -9.25
CA TYR A 50 24.82 26.93 -9.08
C TYR A 50 25.09 26.60 -7.60
N LYS A 51 25.08 25.30 -7.27
CA LYS A 51 25.25 24.69 -5.93
C LYS A 51 24.05 24.70 -4.97
N GLY A 52 22.81 24.89 -5.43
CA GLY A 52 21.65 24.55 -4.59
C GLY A 52 21.43 23.03 -4.51
N LEU A 53 21.15 22.51 -3.32
CA LEU A 53 20.69 21.13 -3.12
C LEU A 53 19.17 21.08 -3.38
N ILE A 54 18.71 20.03 -4.06
CA ILE A 54 17.31 19.78 -4.41
C ILE A 54 16.48 19.76 -3.12
N SER A 55 15.62 20.78 -2.95
CA SER A 55 14.82 21.00 -1.73
C SER A 55 13.68 19.99 -1.62
N SER A 56 13.67 19.27 -0.50
CA SER A 56 12.60 18.38 -0.04
C SER A 56 11.47 19.20 0.59
N LEU A 57 10.57 19.75 -0.25
CA LEU A 57 9.34 20.44 0.19
C LEU A 57 8.57 19.61 1.23
N THR A 58 8.66 18.29 1.11
CA THR A 58 8.01 17.29 1.96
C THR A 58 8.72 16.99 3.29
N GLN A 59 10.02 17.24 3.47
CA GLN A 59 10.68 16.96 4.78
C GLN A 59 10.14 17.81 5.94
N SER A 60 9.46 18.92 5.65
CA SER A 60 9.05 19.93 6.65
C SER A 60 7.54 20.02 6.91
N ILE A 61 6.72 19.14 6.33
CA ILE A 61 5.26 19.19 6.41
C ILE A 61 4.79 18.54 7.71
N GLY A 62 4.27 19.36 8.64
CA GLY A 62 3.70 18.92 9.92
C GLY A 62 2.18 18.77 9.89
N ARG A 63 1.61 18.25 10.99
CA ARG A 63 0.16 18.14 11.18
C ARG A 63 -0.47 19.54 11.17
N GLY A 64 -1.18 19.88 10.10
CA GLY A 64 -1.87 21.16 9.90
C GLY A 64 -1.33 22.04 8.77
N ASP A 65 -0.30 21.60 8.07
CA ASP A 65 0.23 22.26 6.87
C ASP A 65 -0.59 21.93 5.61
N MET A 66 -0.65 22.88 4.68
CA MET A 66 -1.47 22.80 3.44
C MET A 66 -0.60 22.97 2.20
N ILE A 67 -0.97 22.31 1.11
CA ILE A 67 -0.21 22.34 -0.15
C ILE A 67 -1.14 22.81 -1.28
N ILE A 68 -0.85 23.95 -1.88
CA ILE A 68 -1.50 24.39 -3.11
C ILE A 68 -0.69 23.83 -4.29
N ILE A 69 -1.35 23.07 -5.16
CA ILE A 69 -0.70 22.43 -6.31
C ILE A 69 -1.25 23.06 -7.60
N ALA A 70 -0.43 23.81 -8.33
CA ALA A 70 -0.86 24.37 -9.62
C ALA A 70 -0.42 23.44 -10.78
N ILE A 71 -1.39 22.70 -11.31
CA ILE A 71 -1.22 21.70 -12.35
C ILE A 71 -1.28 22.37 -13.72
N SER A 72 -0.20 22.29 -14.49
CA SER A 72 -0.09 22.71 -15.90
C SER A 72 0.38 21.55 -16.78
N ASP A 73 0.37 21.72 -18.11
CA ASP A 73 1.03 20.76 -19.01
C ASP A 73 2.51 20.55 -18.63
N LYS A 74 3.22 21.65 -18.35
CA LYS A 74 4.63 21.61 -17.92
C LYS A 74 4.80 20.85 -16.60
N TYR A 75 3.89 21.02 -15.65
CA TYR A 75 3.90 20.27 -14.38
C TYR A 75 3.81 18.77 -14.65
N LEU A 76 2.83 18.34 -15.45
CA LEU A 76 2.55 16.92 -15.71
C LEU A 76 3.63 16.22 -16.54
N ARG A 77 4.51 16.98 -17.21
CA ARG A 77 5.66 16.47 -17.98
C ARG A 77 7.01 16.64 -17.26
N SER A 78 7.03 17.34 -16.13
CA SER A 78 8.24 17.63 -15.37
C SER A 78 8.58 16.51 -14.39
N ARG A 79 9.82 16.00 -14.47
CA ARG A 79 10.35 14.98 -13.56
C ARG A 79 10.25 15.43 -12.10
N HIS A 80 10.59 16.67 -11.83
CA HIS A 80 10.62 17.23 -10.49
C HIS A 80 9.21 17.36 -9.91
N CYS A 81 8.30 17.99 -10.66
CA CYS A 81 6.91 18.18 -10.22
C CYS A 81 6.18 16.85 -10.01
N MET A 82 6.39 15.87 -10.89
CA MET A 82 5.79 14.55 -10.74
C MET A 82 6.39 13.76 -9.57
N ALA A 83 7.69 13.89 -9.29
CA ALA A 83 8.29 13.30 -8.09
C ALA A 83 7.71 13.91 -6.80
N GLU A 84 7.49 15.23 -6.75
CA GLU A 84 6.81 15.88 -5.63
C GLU A 84 5.37 15.39 -5.48
N LEU A 85 4.62 15.30 -6.59
CA LEU A 85 3.24 14.83 -6.56
C LEU A 85 3.14 13.39 -6.03
N LEU A 86 4.06 12.51 -6.46
CA LEU A 86 4.16 11.14 -5.94
C LEU A 86 4.49 11.13 -4.45
N GLU A 87 5.41 11.96 -4.00
CA GLU A 87 5.77 12.00 -2.57
C GLU A 87 4.62 12.52 -1.70
N ILE A 88 3.84 13.50 -2.19
CA ILE A 88 2.60 13.94 -1.54
C ILE A 88 1.61 12.78 -1.46
N TYR A 89 1.41 12.05 -2.55
CA TYR A 89 0.55 10.88 -2.59
C TYR A 89 0.99 9.80 -1.59
N ARG A 90 2.28 9.44 -1.55
CA ARG A 90 2.85 8.47 -0.60
C ARG A 90 2.64 8.90 0.86
N ARG A 91 2.85 10.18 1.18
CA ARG A 91 2.66 10.74 2.53
C ARG A 91 1.20 10.93 2.92
N SER A 92 0.30 10.79 1.96
CA SER A 92 -1.12 10.61 2.18
C SER A 92 -1.50 9.13 2.14
N ASN A 93 -0.57 8.24 2.50
CA ASN A 93 -0.76 6.79 2.54
C ASN A 93 -1.28 6.21 1.22
N SER A 94 -0.94 6.85 0.09
CA SER A 94 -1.45 6.50 -1.23
C SER A 94 -2.98 6.54 -1.32
N ASP A 95 -3.62 7.44 -0.56
CA ASP A 95 -5.06 7.66 -0.51
C ASP A 95 -5.38 9.06 -1.05
N THR A 96 -6.24 9.12 -2.08
CA THR A 96 -6.59 10.39 -2.75
C THR A 96 -7.46 11.30 -1.89
N ASP A 97 -8.21 10.76 -0.93
CA ASP A 97 -9.03 11.55 0.00
C ASP A 97 -8.14 12.16 1.11
N GLU A 98 -7.14 11.43 1.59
CA GLU A 98 -6.13 11.96 2.50
C GLU A 98 -5.24 12.99 1.80
N MET A 99 -4.91 12.76 0.53
CA MET A 99 -4.26 13.75 -0.33
C MET A 99 -5.15 15.01 -0.45
N LEU A 100 -6.42 14.86 -0.78
CA LEU A 100 -7.36 15.98 -0.89
C LEU A 100 -7.50 16.79 0.41
N ARG A 101 -7.42 16.14 1.58
CA ARG A 101 -7.44 16.83 2.88
C ARG A 101 -6.28 17.80 3.10
N LYS A 102 -5.13 17.55 2.45
CA LYS A 102 -3.89 18.33 2.61
C LYS A 102 -3.58 19.19 1.38
N THR A 103 -4.15 18.87 0.23
CA THR A 103 -3.86 19.49 -1.06
C THR A 103 -5.02 20.29 -1.63
N PHE A 104 -4.71 21.43 -2.22
CA PHE A 104 -5.63 22.32 -2.92
C PHE A 104 -5.19 22.41 -4.39
N PRO A 105 -5.60 21.45 -5.24
CA PRO A 105 -5.19 21.44 -6.64
C PRO A 105 -5.90 22.53 -7.44
N ILE A 106 -5.13 23.23 -8.27
CA ILE A 106 -5.54 24.26 -9.21
C ILE A 106 -5.12 23.79 -10.59
N VAL A 107 -6.08 23.47 -11.46
CA VAL A 107 -5.77 22.97 -12.81
C VAL A 107 -5.75 24.14 -13.77
N LEU A 108 -4.57 24.47 -14.29
CA LEU A 108 -4.37 25.56 -15.23
C LEU A 108 -4.92 25.21 -16.61
N THR A 109 -5.21 26.22 -17.43
CA THR A 109 -5.90 26.02 -18.72
C THR A 109 -5.09 25.26 -19.76
N ASP A 110 -3.76 25.19 -19.60
CA ASP A 110 -2.90 24.41 -20.45
C ASP A 110 -2.81 22.94 -20.03
N ALA A 111 -3.26 22.56 -18.84
CA ALA A 111 -3.31 21.17 -18.39
C ALA A 111 -4.50 20.42 -19.02
N LYS A 112 -4.19 19.45 -19.88
CA LYS A 112 -5.22 18.67 -20.59
C LYS A 112 -5.63 17.40 -19.82
N ILE A 113 -6.32 17.57 -18.69
CA ILE A 113 -6.66 16.42 -17.81
C ILE A 113 -8.13 15.99 -17.86
N TYR A 114 -9.01 16.78 -18.48
CA TYR A 114 -10.46 16.53 -18.43
C TYR A 114 -10.92 15.45 -19.40
N GLN A 115 -10.28 15.33 -20.56
CA GLN A 115 -10.60 14.27 -21.53
C GLN A 115 -9.73 13.04 -21.28
N ALA A 116 -10.28 11.84 -21.51
CA ALA A 116 -9.54 10.60 -21.31
C ALA A 116 -8.39 10.47 -22.33
N GLU A 117 -8.63 10.91 -23.56
CA GLU A 117 -7.71 10.94 -24.68
C GLU A 117 -6.48 11.80 -24.35
N ASP A 118 -6.70 12.99 -23.81
CA ASP A 118 -5.62 13.90 -23.42
C ASP A 118 -4.80 13.32 -22.24
N ARG A 119 -5.45 12.72 -21.25
CA ARG A 119 -4.76 12.04 -20.14
C ARG A 119 -3.87 10.89 -20.64
N LEU A 120 -4.32 10.16 -21.66
CA LEU A 120 -3.51 9.11 -22.28
C LEU A 120 -2.26 9.67 -22.96
N GLU A 121 -2.26 10.91 -23.44
CA GLU A 121 -1.05 11.54 -24.01
C GLU A 121 0.05 11.72 -22.96
N TYR A 122 -0.30 12.12 -21.74
CA TYR A 122 0.65 12.22 -20.64
C TYR A 122 1.17 10.85 -20.18
N LEU A 123 0.28 9.85 -20.10
CA LEU A 123 0.71 8.48 -19.77
C LEU A 123 1.71 7.97 -20.82
N LYS A 124 1.39 8.10 -22.11
CA LYS A 124 2.28 7.71 -23.22
C LYS A 124 3.61 8.45 -23.18
N TYR A 125 3.60 9.73 -22.81
CA TYR A 125 4.83 10.51 -22.64
C TYR A 125 5.75 9.87 -21.60
N TRP A 126 5.22 9.50 -20.43
CA TRP A 126 6.01 8.88 -19.36
C TRP A 126 6.43 7.44 -19.69
N GLU A 127 5.57 6.66 -20.33
CA GLU A 127 5.92 5.32 -20.83
C GLU A 127 7.07 5.38 -21.84
N SER A 128 7.01 6.35 -22.77
CA SER A 128 8.09 6.59 -23.73
C SER A 128 9.41 6.96 -23.04
N LYS A 129 9.38 7.83 -22.02
CA LYS A 129 10.57 8.20 -21.24
C LYS A 129 11.17 7.02 -20.48
N ARG A 130 10.33 6.20 -19.83
CA ARG A 130 10.73 4.96 -19.18
C ARG A 130 11.40 4.01 -20.18
N ASP A 131 10.76 3.75 -21.31
CA ASP A 131 11.21 2.76 -22.28
C ASP A 131 12.49 3.22 -23.00
N GLU A 132 12.63 4.52 -23.27
CA GLU A 132 13.85 5.15 -23.80
C GLU A 132 15.03 4.95 -22.83
N LEU A 133 14.84 5.27 -21.55
CA LEU A 133 15.88 5.11 -20.52
C LEU A 133 16.25 3.63 -20.32
N LYS A 134 15.24 2.77 -20.21
CA LYS A 134 15.42 1.31 -20.08
C LYS A 134 16.20 0.73 -21.25
N SER A 135 15.95 1.20 -22.48
CA SER A 135 16.68 0.78 -23.67
C SER A 135 18.15 1.22 -23.61
N LYS A 136 18.41 2.48 -23.24
CA LYS A 136 19.75 3.04 -23.10
C LYS A 136 20.58 2.39 -21.99
N LEU A 137 19.94 1.82 -20.97
CA LEU A 137 20.60 1.08 -19.89
C LEU A 137 20.98 -0.35 -20.26
N LYS A 138 20.49 -0.89 -21.38
CA LYS A 138 20.89 -2.23 -21.83
C LYS A 138 22.38 -2.24 -22.19
N GLY A 139 23.15 -3.08 -21.51
CA GLY A 139 24.60 -3.21 -21.74
C GLY A 139 25.46 -2.26 -20.92
N VAL A 140 24.87 -1.46 -20.01
CA VAL A 140 25.62 -0.69 -19.01
C VAL A 140 25.97 -1.62 -17.84
N GLU A 141 27.22 -1.60 -17.39
CA GLU A 141 27.64 -2.36 -16.20
C GLU A 141 26.88 -1.91 -14.95
N LEU A 142 26.54 -2.86 -14.08
CA LEU A 142 25.65 -2.65 -12.94
C LEU A 142 26.12 -1.52 -12.01
N GLU A 143 27.42 -1.41 -11.79
CA GLU A 143 28.05 -0.38 -10.94
C GLU A 143 27.83 1.04 -11.49
N ASN A 144 27.82 1.18 -12.82
CA ASN A 144 27.59 2.45 -13.51
C ASN A 144 26.10 2.75 -13.72
N ALA A 145 25.24 1.73 -13.62
CA ALA A 145 23.80 1.86 -13.81
C ALA A 145 23.04 2.42 -12.60
N ALA A 146 23.62 2.33 -11.39
CA ALA A 146 22.91 2.61 -10.13
C ALA A 146 22.19 3.99 -10.07
N PRO A 147 22.79 5.12 -10.48
CA PRO A 147 22.09 6.42 -10.46
C PRO A 147 20.88 6.48 -11.41
N PHE A 148 20.98 5.77 -12.53
CA PHE A 148 19.94 5.75 -13.56
C PHE A 148 18.82 4.76 -13.23
N ILE A 149 19.09 3.75 -12.40
CA ILE A 149 18.07 2.83 -11.89
C ILE A 149 17.06 3.56 -11.02
N GLU A 150 17.48 4.52 -10.18
CA GLU A 150 16.55 5.33 -9.38
C GLU A 150 15.65 6.21 -10.26
N GLU A 151 16.20 6.76 -11.35
CA GLU A 151 15.40 7.53 -12.31
C GLU A 151 14.42 6.65 -13.09
N LEU A 152 14.85 5.43 -13.47
CA LEU A 152 13.96 4.46 -14.09
C LEU A 152 12.82 4.05 -13.15
N ARG A 153 13.10 3.82 -11.87
CA ARG A 153 12.07 3.53 -10.85
C ARG A 153 11.07 4.67 -10.70
N LEU A 154 11.54 5.93 -10.72
CA LEU A 154 10.65 7.09 -10.71
C LEU A 154 9.72 7.07 -11.92
N TYR A 155 10.22 6.79 -13.13
CA TYR A 155 9.37 6.72 -14.32
C TYR A 155 8.40 5.54 -14.28
N ASP A 156 8.82 4.37 -13.79
CA ASP A 156 7.94 3.22 -13.54
C ASP A 156 6.78 3.63 -12.61
N GLU A 157 7.09 4.26 -11.49
CA GLU A 157 6.10 4.69 -10.52
C GLU A 157 5.16 5.77 -11.07
N ILE A 158 5.69 6.78 -11.78
CA ILE A 158 4.86 7.77 -12.46
C ILE A 158 3.89 7.06 -13.40
N THR A 159 4.35 6.14 -14.25
CA THR A 159 3.45 5.43 -15.18
C THR A 159 2.39 4.60 -14.47
N SER A 160 2.73 3.97 -13.34
CA SER A 160 1.79 3.17 -12.55
C SER A 160 0.73 4.01 -11.83
N VAL A 161 1.10 5.18 -11.34
CA VAL A 161 0.25 6.01 -10.46
C VAL A 161 -0.47 7.11 -11.23
N PHE A 162 0.04 7.53 -12.39
CA PHE A 162 -0.55 8.60 -13.22
C PHE A 162 -2.03 8.37 -13.57
N PRO A 163 -2.52 7.15 -13.91
CA PRO A 163 -3.95 6.94 -14.15
C PRO A 163 -4.83 7.29 -12.93
N ILE A 164 -4.34 7.03 -11.72
CA ILE A 164 -5.02 7.35 -10.47
C ILE A 164 -5.00 8.86 -10.25
N LEU A 165 -3.82 9.48 -10.30
CA LEU A 165 -3.66 10.91 -10.05
C LEU A 165 -4.37 11.77 -11.09
N SER A 166 -4.32 11.41 -12.37
CA SER A 166 -5.02 12.14 -13.43
C SER A 166 -6.53 12.01 -13.35
N LYS A 167 -7.06 10.87 -12.87
CA LYS A 167 -8.47 10.71 -12.54
C LYS A 167 -8.83 11.55 -11.31
N PHE A 168 -8.04 11.50 -10.25
CA PHE A 168 -8.21 12.35 -9.07
C PHE A 168 -8.25 13.84 -9.44
N LEU A 169 -7.30 14.34 -10.24
CA LEU A 169 -7.26 15.74 -10.66
C LEU A 169 -8.45 16.14 -11.55
N ASN A 170 -9.03 15.18 -12.28
CA ASN A 170 -10.26 15.37 -13.06
C ASN A 170 -11.52 15.38 -12.18
N ASP A 171 -11.57 14.51 -11.17
CA ASP A 171 -12.75 14.26 -10.32
C ASP A 171 -12.85 15.29 -9.19
N VAL A 172 -11.73 15.82 -8.72
CA VAL A 172 -11.73 17.01 -7.88
C VAL A 172 -12.34 18.13 -8.71
N ASN A 173 -13.33 18.83 -8.13
CA ASN A 173 -13.95 20.02 -8.72
C ASN A 173 -12.89 21.14 -8.82
N THR A 174 -11.95 20.95 -9.74
CA THR A 174 -10.81 21.82 -9.97
C THR A 174 -11.37 23.04 -10.65
N LEU A 175 -11.60 24.05 -9.81
CA LEU A 175 -12.11 25.34 -10.24
C LEU A 175 -11.19 25.85 -11.36
N ASN A 176 -11.76 26.01 -12.55
CA ASN A 176 -11.03 26.59 -13.68
C ASN A 176 -10.44 27.97 -13.25
N PRO A 177 -9.18 28.28 -13.59
CA PRO A 177 -8.50 29.54 -13.30
C PRO A 177 -9.31 30.80 -13.58
N GLN A 178 -10.10 30.82 -14.66
CA GLN A 178 -10.96 31.95 -15.01
C GLN A 178 -12.08 32.19 -13.99
N ARG A 179 -12.51 31.16 -13.25
CA ARG A 179 -13.46 31.28 -12.13
C ARG A 179 -12.79 31.54 -10.79
N LEU A 180 -11.48 31.26 -10.67
CA LEU A 180 -10.68 31.44 -9.45
C LEU A 180 -10.19 32.87 -9.24
N SER A 181 -9.79 33.57 -10.31
CA SER A 181 -9.41 34.99 -10.20
C SER A 181 -10.61 35.91 -9.97
N GLY A 182 -11.82 35.47 -10.38
CA GLY A 182 -13.08 36.12 -10.04
C GLY A 182 -13.28 36.18 -8.53
N ASN A 183 -13.58 37.37 -8.00
CA ASN A 183 -13.74 37.64 -6.56
C ASN A 183 -12.50 37.35 -5.69
N ASN A 184 -11.27 37.54 -6.21
CA ASN A 184 -10.04 37.47 -5.41
C ASN A 184 -9.84 36.10 -4.70
N PHE A 185 -10.08 34.99 -5.42
CA PHE A 185 -9.85 33.62 -4.96
C PHE A 185 -10.68 33.17 -3.74
N GLU A 186 -11.81 33.82 -3.46
CA GLU A 186 -12.69 33.52 -2.30
C GLU A 186 -12.92 32.02 -2.06
N GLN A 187 -13.20 31.24 -3.11
CA GLN A 187 -13.50 29.81 -2.97
C GLN A 187 -12.32 28.99 -2.44
N ILE A 188 -11.09 29.29 -2.89
CA ILE A 188 -9.88 28.63 -2.38
C ILE A 188 -9.63 29.08 -0.93
N LYS A 189 -9.82 30.37 -0.64
CA LYS A 189 -9.63 30.92 0.70
C LYS A 189 -10.62 30.33 1.70
N ASP A 190 -11.89 30.15 1.31
CA ASP A 190 -12.90 29.51 2.14
C ASP A 190 -12.61 28.02 2.38
N ALA A 191 -12.15 27.30 1.35
CA ALA A 191 -11.71 25.92 1.51
C ALA A 191 -10.52 25.80 2.47
N ILE A 192 -9.56 26.73 2.40
CA ILE A 192 -8.42 26.83 3.34
C ILE A 192 -8.91 27.15 4.76
N ARG A 193 -9.81 28.12 4.93
CA ARG A 193 -10.39 28.48 6.25
C ARG A 193 -11.10 27.28 6.89
N LEU A 194 -11.99 26.61 6.14
CA LEU A 194 -12.70 25.41 6.61
C LEU A 194 -11.73 24.28 7.00
N ALA A 195 -10.67 24.07 6.22
CA ALA A 195 -9.66 23.08 6.55
C ALA A 195 -8.91 23.43 7.86
N ILE A 196 -8.54 24.70 8.06
CA ILE A 196 -7.90 25.18 9.30
C ILE A 196 -8.84 25.03 10.51
N ASP A 197 -10.12 25.37 10.36
CA ASP A 197 -11.10 25.29 11.45
C ASP A 197 -11.38 23.84 11.86
N ASN A 198 -11.43 22.91 10.91
CA ASN A 198 -11.56 21.48 11.18
C ASN A 198 -10.32 20.92 11.92
N ILE A 199 -9.12 21.40 11.58
CA ILE A 199 -7.88 21.04 12.30
C ILE A 199 -7.92 21.54 13.75
N HIS A 200 -8.42 22.77 13.98
CA HIS A 200 -8.55 23.33 15.34
C HIS A 200 -9.65 22.66 16.17
N SER A 201 -10.75 22.24 15.54
CA SER A 201 -11.90 21.60 16.21
C SER A 201 -11.59 20.17 16.68
N ALA A 202 -10.79 19.43 15.92
CA ALA A 202 -10.34 18.09 16.29
C ALA A 202 -9.36 18.07 17.49
N GLY A 203 -8.79 19.23 17.87
CA GLY A 203 -7.86 19.36 19.00
C GLY A 203 -8.50 19.63 20.37
N VAL A 204 -9.82 19.87 20.45
CA VAL A 204 -10.50 20.31 21.69
C VAL A 204 -11.48 19.26 22.25
N GLY A 205 -11.70 18.14 21.56
CA GLY A 205 -12.75 17.16 21.88
C GLY A 205 -12.31 15.86 22.57
N ALA A 206 -11.27 15.88 23.42
CA ALA A 206 -10.93 14.74 24.28
C ALA A 206 -11.25 15.05 25.75
N GLY A 207 -12.53 15.15 26.06
CA GLY A 207 -13.04 15.35 27.41
C GLY A 207 -14.47 14.83 27.50
N THR A 208 -14.69 13.91 28.43
CA THR A 208 -15.98 13.34 28.83
C THR A 208 -17.08 14.39 28.92
N ASP A 209 -18.25 14.12 28.34
CA ASP A 209 -19.52 14.26 29.06
C ASP A 209 -20.73 13.69 28.31
N ARG A 210 -21.50 12.89 29.05
CA ARG A 210 -22.87 12.48 28.72
C ARG A 210 -23.77 13.71 28.82
N LEU A 211 -24.47 14.08 27.75
CA LEU A 211 -25.69 14.87 27.88
C LEU A 211 -26.77 14.41 26.88
N THR A 212 -27.78 13.76 27.44
CA THR A 212 -29.15 13.66 26.96
C THR A 212 -29.73 15.05 26.66
N PHE A 213 -30.53 15.19 25.60
CA PHE A 213 -31.47 16.30 25.48
C PHE A 213 -32.87 15.83 25.07
N GLN A 214 -33.83 16.25 25.89
CA GLN A 214 -35.28 16.12 25.74
C GLN A 214 -35.80 17.05 24.64
N SER A 215 -36.95 16.63 24.10
CA SER A 215 -37.85 17.33 23.17
C SER A 215 -38.37 18.68 23.67
N ALA A 216 -38.60 19.64 22.76
CA ALA A 216 -39.95 20.05 22.33
C ALA A 216 -40.00 21.36 21.50
N VAL A 217 -41.04 21.42 20.64
CA VAL A 217 -41.72 22.58 19.99
C VAL A 217 -41.12 23.09 18.66
N VAL A 218 -41.81 23.27 17.51
CA VAL A 218 -42.99 22.69 16.80
C VAL A 218 -43.27 23.58 15.55
N LYS A 219 -43.76 22.95 14.47
CA LYS A 219 -44.52 23.51 13.30
C LYS A 219 -43.79 24.43 12.31
N ARG A 220 -43.63 23.97 11.05
CA ARG A 220 -44.57 24.30 9.93
C ARG A 220 -44.18 23.81 8.51
N TYR A 221 -43.24 22.87 8.34
CA TYR A 221 -42.85 22.35 7.01
C TYR A 221 -43.07 20.84 6.82
N GLY A 222 -44.07 20.28 7.52
CA GLY A 222 -44.23 18.83 7.72
C GLY A 222 -45.00 18.03 6.66
N MET A 223 -45.28 18.55 5.45
CA MET A 223 -46.05 17.77 4.46
C MET A 223 -45.41 17.66 3.08
N ILE A 224 -44.55 18.61 2.68
CA ILE A 224 -43.90 18.59 1.36
C ILE A 224 -42.57 17.81 1.40
N VAL A 225 -41.91 17.74 2.56
CA VAL A 225 -40.65 16.98 2.73
C VAL A 225 -40.90 15.47 2.85
N LEU A 226 -42.07 15.03 3.31
CA LEU A 226 -42.38 13.60 3.49
C LEU A 226 -42.64 12.87 2.16
N ILE A 227 -43.19 13.54 1.14
CA ILE A 227 -43.39 12.95 -0.18
C ILE A 227 -42.07 12.97 -0.99
N GLY A 228 -41.28 14.04 -0.86
CA GLY A 228 -39.94 14.13 -1.46
C GLY A 228 -38.96 13.10 -0.90
N CYS A 229 -38.96 12.89 0.43
CA CYS A 229 -38.12 11.86 1.06
C CYS A 229 -38.60 10.43 0.74
N ALA A 230 -39.90 10.18 0.55
CA ALA A 230 -40.36 8.86 0.14
C ALA A 230 -39.93 8.51 -1.29
N VAL A 231 -39.93 9.48 -2.21
CA VAL A 231 -39.47 9.26 -3.60
C VAL A 231 -37.95 9.19 -3.71
N LEU A 232 -37.20 9.96 -2.90
CA LEU A 232 -35.74 9.84 -2.80
C LEU A 232 -35.29 8.58 -2.03
N LEU A 233 -36.08 8.06 -1.09
CA LEU A 233 -35.86 6.75 -0.48
C LEU A 233 -36.27 5.61 -1.41
N LEU A 234 -37.18 5.83 -2.37
CA LEU A 234 -37.50 4.82 -3.40
C LEU A 234 -36.53 4.84 -4.59
N LEU A 235 -35.93 5.99 -4.93
CA LEU A 235 -34.92 6.10 -5.99
C LEU A 235 -33.48 5.88 -5.48
N GLY A 236 -33.19 6.28 -4.24
CA GLY A 236 -31.95 5.93 -3.53
C GLY A 236 -31.99 4.59 -2.80
N GLY A 237 -33.17 3.97 -2.71
CA GLY A 237 -33.39 2.66 -2.10
C GLY A 237 -33.41 1.47 -3.05
N GLY A 238 -33.00 1.65 -4.31
CA GLY A 238 -32.80 0.55 -5.26
C GLY A 238 -31.64 -0.41 -4.88
N LEU A 239 -30.81 -0.04 -3.90
CA LEU A 239 -29.85 -0.91 -3.24
C LEU A 239 -30.05 -0.89 -1.71
N TYR A 240 -31.30 -0.84 -1.24
CA TYR A 240 -31.61 -1.33 0.10
C TYR A 240 -31.29 -2.82 0.14
N LEU A 241 -30.18 -3.15 0.82
CA LEU A 241 -30.11 -4.17 1.86
C LEU A 241 -31.21 -5.26 1.78
N LYS A 242 -31.21 -6.04 0.70
CA LYS A 242 -31.44 -7.46 0.89
C LYS A 242 -30.21 -7.95 1.64
N ARG A 243 -30.37 -8.30 2.91
CA ARG A 243 -29.52 -9.32 3.54
C ARG A 243 -29.55 -10.51 2.57
N LEU A 244 -28.57 -10.56 1.66
CA LEU A 244 -28.33 -11.73 0.84
C LEU A 244 -27.93 -12.79 1.85
N GLY A 245 -28.78 -13.80 2.06
CA GLY A 245 -28.54 -14.86 3.05
C GLY A 245 -27.19 -15.56 2.83
N SER A 246 -26.68 -15.48 1.60
CA SER A 246 -25.31 -15.73 1.15
C SER A 246 -25.22 -15.25 -0.30
N THR A 247 -24.02 -15.06 -0.85
CA THR A 247 -23.82 -14.76 -2.28
C THR A 247 -22.58 -15.46 -2.76
N GLU A 248 -22.71 -16.18 -3.88
CA GLU A 248 -21.55 -16.78 -4.53
C GLU A 248 -20.81 -15.73 -5.35
N VAL A 249 -19.52 -15.62 -5.08
CA VAL A 249 -18.60 -14.73 -5.77
C VAL A 249 -17.40 -15.51 -6.31
N THR A 250 -16.76 -14.96 -7.32
CA THR A 250 -15.44 -15.38 -7.79
C THR A 250 -14.50 -14.19 -7.66
N LEU A 251 -13.28 -14.41 -7.19
CA LEU A 251 -12.29 -13.36 -6.97
C LEU A 251 -11.03 -13.65 -7.77
N GLU A 252 -10.57 -12.65 -8.52
CA GLU A 252 -9.24 -12.62 -9.13
C GLU A 252 -8.55 -11.34 -8.68
N LEU A 253 -7.72 -11.42 -7.63
CA LEU A 253 -7.19 -10.26 -6.93
C LEU A 253 -5.66 -10.24 -6.92
N ALA A 254 -5.09 -9.04 -7.02
CA ALA A 254 -3.75 -8.73 -6.54
C ALA A 254 -3.87 -8.06 -5.16
N VAL A 255 -3.22 -8.63 -4.16
CA VAL A 255 -3.27 -8.16 -2.77
C VAL A 255 -1.87 -8.05 -2.18
N SER A 256 -1.72 -7.18 -1.19
CA SER A 256 -0.51 -7.05 -0.38
C SER A 256 -0.50 -7.99 0.84
N GLY A 257 -1.64 -8.58 1.16
CA GLY A 257 -1.81 -9.58 2.21
C GLY A 257 -3.20 -10.16 2.19
N LEU A 258 -3.38 -11.31 2.81
CA LEU A 258 -4.68 -11.94 3.03
C LEU A 258 -4.58 -12.87 4.23
N SER A 259 -5.71 -13.17 4.83
CA SER A 259 -5.82 -14.21 5.84
C SER A 259 -7.03 -15.10 5.58
N PHE A 260 -6.93 -16.37 5.92
CA PHE A 260 -8.03 -17.33 5.87
C PHE A 260 -7.79 -18.45 6.88
N SER A 261 -8.81 -19.24 7.18
CA SER A 261 -8.71 -20.44 8.01
C SER A 261 -8.97 -21.68 7.19
N VAL A 262 -8.27 -22.77 7.52
CA VAL A 262 -8.43 -24.06 6.86
C VAL A 262 -9.62 -24.82 7.47
N ASP A 263 -10.59 -25.22 6.64
CA ASP A 263 -11.88 -25.77 7.10
C ASP A 263 -11.84 -27.26 7.48
N ARG A 264 -10.81 -27.99 7.03
CA ARG A 264 -10.55 -29.41 7.31
C ARG A 264 -9.08 -29.73 7.10
N PRO A 265 -8.54 -30.81 7.69
CA PRO A 265 -7.12 -31.15 7.51
C PRO A 265 -6.78 -31.33 6.02
N GLN A 266 -5.85 -30.53 5.52
CA GLN A 266 -5.46 -30.47 4.11
C GLN A 266 -3.94 -30.29 4.01
N ALA A 267 -3.34 -30.78 2.93
CA ALA A 267 -1.92 -30.55 2.65
C ALA A 267 -1.78 -29.38 1.69
N ILE A 268 -0.79 -28.52 1.93
CA ILE A 268 -0.31 -27.57 0.93
C ILE A 268 0.74 -28.32 0.12
N THR A 269 0.37 -28.80 -1.07
CA THR A 269 1.15 -29.74 -1.89
C THR A 269 2.03 -29.02 -2.90
N ASN A 270 2.99 -28.24 -2.43
CA ASN A 270 3.88 -27.52 -3.32
C ASN A 270 5.28 -27.37 -2.74
N THR A 271 6.27 -27.26 -3.62
CA THR A 271 7.65 -26.99 -3.23
C THR A 271 7.93 -25.50 -3.33
N LEU A 272 8.07 -24.84 -2.17
CA LEU A 272 8.58 -23.48 -2.12
C LEU A 272 10.08 -23.52 -1.91
N GLN A 273 10.81 -22.75 -2.73
CA GLN A 273 12.24 -22.60 -2.61
C GLN A 273 12.61 -21.17 -2.15
N PHE A 274 13.47 -21.11 -1.14
CA PHE A 274 13.86 -19.87 -0.47
C PHE A 274 15.33 -19.55 -0.69
N LYS A 275 15.66 -18.26 -0.78
CA LYS A 275 17.04 -17.76 -0.56
C LYS A 275 17.34 -17.66 0.92
N ARG A 276 16.33 -17.20 1.67
CA ARG A 276 16.40 -17.01 3.13
C ARG A 276 15.06 -17.40 3.72
N LEU A 277 15.11 -18.13 4.83
CA LEU A 277 13.95 -18.55 5.58
C LEU A 277 14.24 -18.36 7.07
N GLY A 278 13.63 -17.35 7.68
CA GLY A 278 13.56 -17.17 9.12
C GLY A 278 12.28 -17.79 9.65
N VAL A 279 12.37 -18.50 10.76
CA VAL A 279 11.22 -19.08 11.47
C VAL A 279 11.32 -18.71 12.94
N SER A 280 10.24 -18.21 13.53
CA SER A 280 10.13 -17.86 14.96
C SER A 280 8.82 -18.38 15.56
N GLY A 281 8.76 -18.49 16.89
CA GLY A 281 7.63 -19.12 17.58
C GLY A 281 7.81 -20.64 17.76
N LEU A 282 9.06 -21.10 17.73
CA LEU A 282 9.41 -22.51 17.85
C LEU A 282 9.48 -22.95 19.31
N GLN A 283 8.99 -24.15 19.59
CA GLN A 283 9.21 -24.85 20.86
C GLN A 283 10.31 -25.92 20.76
N GLY A 284 10.74 -26.26 19.54
CA GLY A 284 11.78 -27.25 19.34
C GLY A 284 12.24 -27.32 17.89
N ILE A 285 13.50 -27.74 17.71
CA ILE A 285 14.10 -27.98 16.41
C ILE A 285 14.77 -29.35 16.46
N THR A 286 14.27 -30.30 15.67
CA THR A 286 14.92 -31.61 15.53
C THR A 286 15.86 -31.59 14.33
N LEU A 287 17.14 -31.83 14.61
CA LEU A 287 18.19 -31.92 13.61
C LEU A 287 18.18 -33.27 12.89
N PRO A 288 18.62 -33.33 11.62
CA PRO A 288 18.78 -34.57 10.89
C PRO A 288 19.81 -35.49 11.54
N PHE A 289 19.65 -36.80 11.34
CA PHE A 289 20.61 -37.81 11.79
C PHE A 289 21.82 -37.87 10.86
N ASP A 290 22.67 -36.86 10.93
CA ASP A 290 23.95 -36.79 10.21
C ASP A 290 25.05 -36.29 11.16
N THR A 291 26.19 -36.96 11.11
CA THR A 291 27.39 -36.64 11.88
C THR A 291 27.91 -35.21 11.67
N SER A 292 27.63 -34.61 10.50
CA SER A 292 27.96 -33.22 10.19
C SER A 292 27.31 -32.21 11.15
N PHE A 293 26.23 -32.60 11.81
CA PHE A 293 25.52 -31.77 12.79
C PHE A 293 25.84 -32.13 14.25
N ASN A 294 26.76 -33.05 14.55
CA ASN A 294 26.98 -33.50 15.94
C ASN A 294 27.36 -32.37 16.91
N GLU A 295 28.28 -31.49 16.51
CA GLU A 295 28.67 -30.33 17.34
C GLU A 295 27.52 -29.34 17.49
N TYR A 296 26.80 -29.07 16.40
CA TYR A 296 25.63 -28.20 16.39
C TYR A 296 24.49 -28.75 17.26
N LYS A 297 24.28 -30.07 17.22
CA LYS A 297 23.30 -30.80 18.03
C LYS A 297 23.64 -30.77 19.50
N LYS A 298 24.93 -30.88 19.84
CA LYS A 298 25.37 -30.75 21.24
C LYS A 298 25.01 -29.35 21.76
N ALA A 299 25.32 -28.31 21.00
CA ALA A 299 24.98 -26.93 21.36
C ALA A 299 23.45 -26.72 21.50
N MET A 300 22.65 -27.18 20.53
CA MET A 300 21.18 -27.02 20.59
C MET A 300 20.50 -27.79 21.74
N ASN A 301 21.10 -28.88 22.23
CA ASN A 301 20.58 -29.61 23.39
C ASN A 301 20.85 -28.91 24.72
N GLU A 302 21.81 -28.00 24.79
CA GLU A 302 22.15 -27.25 26.01
C GLU A 302 21.20 -26.06 26.21
N GLU A 303 20.84 -25.36 25.13
CA GLU A 303 19.96 -24.19 25.17
C GLU A 303 18.99 -24.20 23.99
N MET A 304 17.69 -24.11 24.31
CA MET A 304 16.61 -24.24 23.33
C MET A 304 16.47 -22.97 22.49
N SER A 305 16.47 -23.13 21.16
CA SER A 305 16.22 -22.04 20.22
C SER A 305 14.75 -21.89 19.91
N THR A 306 14.22 -20.68 20.05
CA THR A 306 12.84 -20.32 19.68
C THR A 306 12.72 -19.75 18.26
N SER A 307 13.85 -19.59 17.58
CA SER A 307 13.94 -19.12 16.21
C SER A 307 15.14 -19.71 15.48
N VAL A 308 15.04 -19.77 14.14
CA VAL A 308 16.11 -20.21 13.26
C VAL A 308 16.05 -19.44 11.95
N LEU A 309 17.22 -19.12 11.38
CA LEU A 309 17.38 -18.55 10.06
C LEU A 309 18.24 -19.48 9.22
N PHE A 310 17.70 -19.86 8.06
CA PHE A 310 18.42 -20.54 6.98
C PHE A 310 18.73 -19.53 5.88
N SER A 311 19.92 -19.61 5.27
CA SER A 311 20.29 -18.81 4.10
C SER A 311 21.13 -19.65 3.14
N SER A 312 20.75 -19.66 1.86
CA SER A 312 21.50 -20.41 0.84
C SER A 312 22.71 -19.62 0.37
N ASP A 313 23.84 -20.31 0.19
CA ASP A 313 25.00 -19.74 -0.49
C ASP A 313 24.91 -20.07 -1.98
N THR A 314 24.68 -19.05 -2.81
CA THR A 314 24.59 -19.19 -4.27
C THR A 314 25.86 -18.74 -4.98
N SER A 315 26.95 -18.46 -4.26
CA SER A 315 28.22 -18.00 -4.85
C SER A 315 29.03 -19.13 -5.50
N ARG A 316 28.73 -20.38 -5.15
CA ARG A 316 29.41 -21.59 -5.65
C ARG A 316 28.72 -22.16 -6.89
N SER A 317 29.44 -23.00 -7.65
CA SER A 317 28.94 -23.64 -8.88
C SER A 317 27.71 -24.55 -8.65
N ILE A 318 27.59 -25.13 -7.46
CA ILE A 318 26.38 -25.80 -6.98
C ILE A 318 25.84 -24.96 -5.83
N GLY A 319 24.80 -24.16 -6.09
CA GLY A 319 24.19 -23.30 -5.09
C GLY A 319 23.39 -24.07 -4.04
N GLY A 320 23.33 -23.53 -2.82
CA GLY A 320 22.50 -24.06 -1.75
C GLY A 320 21.02 -23.96 -2.06
N ARG A 321 20.23 -24.93 -1.55
CA ARG A 321 18.78 -24.97 -1.69
C ARG A 321 18.13 -25.13 -0.32
N ILE A 322 17.07 -24.35 -0.10
CA ILE A 322 16.24 -24.37 1.11
C ILE A 322 14.81 -24.49 0.62
N ASN A 323 14.17 -25.61 0.91
CA ASN A 323 12.82 -25.87 0.45
C ASN A 323 11.91 -26.27 1.62
N ILE A 324 10.66 -25.84 1.56
CA ILE A 324 9.57 -26.57 2.21
C ILE A 324 8.78 -27.22 1.09
N ASN A 325 8.59 -28.53 1.23
CA ASN A 325 7.77 -29.29 0.30
C ASN A 325 6.35 -29.35 0.88
N ASP A 326 5.64 -30.44 0.59
CA ASP A 326 4.30 -30.66 1.10
C ASP A 326 4.29 -30.66 2.64
N PHE A 327 3.41 -29.85 3.21
CA PHE A 327 3.15 -29.86 4.65
C PHE A 327 1.65 -29.89 4.94
N ALA A 328 1.29 -30.64 5.98
CA ALA A 328 -0.09 -30.73 6.44
C ALA A 328 -0.45 -29.50 7.27
N VAL A 329 -1.65 -28.98 7.05
CA VAL A 329 -2.26 -27.92 7.84
C VAL A 329 -3.47 -28.50 8.54
N ALA A 330 -3.52 -28.34 9.87
CA ALA A 330 -4.63 -28.82 10.68
C ALA A 330 -5.89 -27.96 10.45
N GLU A 331 -7.06 -28.58 10.62
CA GLU A 331 -8.34 -27.87 10.68
C GLU A 331 -8.32 -26.74 11.72
N GLY A 332 -8.92 -25.61 11.35
CA GLY A 332 -9.00 -24.40 12.17
C GLY A 332 -7.72 -23.56 12.19
N THR A 333 -6.64 -24.01 11.53
CA THR A 333 -5.42 -23.20 11.43
C THR A 333 -5.72 -21.96 10.60
N ARG A 334 -5.48 -20.79 11.18
CA ARG A 334 -5.50 -19.51 10.48
C ARG A 334 -4.14 -19.30 9.82
N ILE A 335 -4.15 -19.02 8.52
CA ILE A 335 -2.99 -18.66 7.74
C ILE A 335 -3.13 -17.18 7.37
N GLU A 336 -2.15 -16.39 7.74
CA GLU A 336 -1.99 -15.01 7.27
C GLU A 336 -0.73 -14.91 6.43
N ILE A 337 -0.85 -14.33 5.25
CA ILE A 337 0.29 -14.11 4.35
C ILE A 337 0.29 -12.65 3.97
N SER A 338 1.43 -11.99 4.13
CA SER A 338 1.60 -10.59 3.78
C SER A 338 2.95 -10.34 3.13
N LYS A 339 3.00 -9.33 2.26
CA LYS A 339 4.28 -8.78 1.81
C LYS A 339 4.86 -7.94 2.94
N SER A 340 6.18 -8.00 3.10
CA SER A 340 6.89 -7.08 3.98
C SER A 340 7.07 -5.71 3.29
N ASN A 341 7.62 -4.74 4.02
CA ASN A 341 7.98 -3.43 3.46
C ASN A 341 9.20 -3.48 2.52
N ARG A 342 9.90 -4.61 2.43
CA ARG A 342 11.05 -4.80 1.54
C ARG A 342 10.64 -5.66 0.33
N PHE A 343 11.13 -5.26 -0.84
CA PHE A 343 10.85 -5.93 -2.12
C PHE A 343 11.18 -7.43 -2.05
N GLY A 344 10.26 -8.27 -2.55
CA GLY A 344 10.47 -9.73 -2.68
C GLY A 344 10.58 -10.50 -1.35
N LYS A 345 10.12 -9.89 -0.25
CA LYS A 345 10.11 -10.50 1.08
C LYS A 345 8.68 -10.65 1.58
N TYR A 346 8.37 -11.83 2.11
CA TYR A 346 7.05 -12.20 2.58
C TYR A 346 7.12 -12.68 4.03
N ARG A 347 5.99 -12.50 4.73
CA ARG A 347 5.73 -13.11 6.02
C ARG A 347 4.51 -14.01 5.89
N MET A 348 4.62 -15.22 6.41
CA MET A 348 3.48 -16.12 6.61
C MET A 348 3.39 -16.46 8.10
N THR A 349 2.25 -16.19 8.71
CA THR A 349 1.95 -16.50 10.10
C THR A 349 0.91 -17.61 10.13
N LEU A 350 1.18 -18.66 10.90
CA LEU A 350 0.21 -19.73 11.16
C LEU A 350 -0.17 -19.71 12.63
N THR A 351 -1.48 -19.61 12.89
CA THR A 351 -2.07 -19.64 14.22
C THR A 351 -2.96 -20.86 14.33
N GLY A 352 -2.72 -21.75 15.28
CA GLY A 352 -3.54 -22.93 15.43
C GLY A 352 -2.91 -24.02 16.29
N LYS A 353 -3.09 -25.27 15.87
CA LYS A 353 -2.57 -26.43 16.60
C LYS A 353 -1.08 -26.59 16.36
N GLU A 354 -0.38 -27.04 17.41
CA GLU A 354 1.03 -27.45 17.32
C GLU A 354 1.24 -28.37 16.12
N SER A 355 2.19 -27.99 15.27
CA SER A 355 2.50 -28.67 14.02
C SER A 355 4.01 -28.75 13.83
N THR A 356 4.43 -29.66 12.96
CA THR A 356 5.85 -29.85 12.63
C THR A 356 6.06 -29.54 11.15
N TYR A 357 7.03 -28.67 10.86
CA TYR A 357 7.33 -28.19 9.52
C TYR A 357 8.69 -28.72 9.06
N PRO A 358 8.73 -29.56 8.01
CA PRO A 358 9.98 -30.12 7.50
C PRO A 358 10.68 -29.13 6.56
N ILE A 359 11.86 -28.66 6.94
CA ILE A 359 12.71 -27.81 6.10
C ILE A 359 13.81 -28.67 5.47
N HIS A 360 13.79 -28.77 4.14
CA HIS A 360 14.74 -29.52 3.35
C HIS A 360 15.90 -28.62 2.93
N LEU A 361 17.13 -29.04 3.25
CA LEU A 361 18.36 -28.33 2.95
C LEU A 361 19.26 -29.18 2.04
N GLN A 362 19.93 -28.55 1.08
CA GLN A 362 20.91 -29.20 0.22
C GLN A 362 22.01 -28.23 -0.21
N GLY A 363 23.24 -28.72 -0.33
CA GLY A 363 24.39 -27.92 -0.75
C GLY A 363 24.85 -26.94 0.35
N PRO A 364 25.55 -25.86 -0.03
CA PRO A 364 26.11 -24.91 0.94
C PRO A 364 25.01 -24.01 1.54
N VAL A 365 24.82 -24.11 2.86
CA VAL A 365 23.81 -23.38 3.61
C VAL A 365 24.38 -22.79 4.90
N HIS A 366 23.91 -21.61 5.27
CA HIS A 366 24.19 -20.96 6.54
C HIS A 366 22.98 -21.08 7.46
N ILE A 367 23.22 -21.47 8.71
CA ILE A 367 22.18 -21.66 9.72
C ILE A 367 22.52 -20.81 10.94
N VAL A 368 21.52 -20.09 11.45
CA VAL A 368 21.62 -19.29 12.67
C VAL A 368 20.42 -19.63 13.56
N ALA A 369 20.65 -20.23 14.73
CA ALA A 369 19.59 -20.50 15.70
C ALA A 369 19.97 -19.88 17.05
N PRO A 370 19.55 -18.64 17.34
CA PRO A 370 19.90 -17.96 18.58
C PRO A 370 19.55 -18.81 19.82
N PRO A 371 20.37 -18.76 20.89
CA PRO A 371 21.59 -17.94 21.04
C PRO A 371 22.85 -18.50 20.39
N HIS A 372 22.75 -19.61 19.65
CA HIS A 372 23.89 -20.25 18.99
C HIS A 372 24.43 -19.41 17.84
N LYS A 373 25.75 -19.45 17.65
CA LYS A 373 26.43 -18.71 16.59
C LYS A 373 26.06 -19.26 15.21
N ALA A 374 26.15 -18.39 14.21
CA ALA A 374 26.00 -18.78 12.81
C ALA A 374 27.01 -19.87 12.43
N GLN A 375 26.52 -20.94 11.81
CA GLN A 375 27.34 -22.04 11.31
C GLN A 375 27.05 -22.30 9.83
N SER A 376 28.08 -22.69 9.09
CA SER A 376 27.97 -23.01 7.65
C SER A 376 28.11 -24.51 7.47
N PHE A 377 27.26 -25.08 6.63
CA PHE A 377 27.25 -26.50 6.31
C PHE A 377 27.33 -26.67 4.80
N ASP A 378 28.08 -27.68 4.35
CA ASP A 378 28.11 -28.10 2.96
C ASP A 378 27.49 -29.49 2.85
N LEU A 379 26.19 -29.51 2.54
CA LEU A 379 25.36 -30.71 2.65
C LEU A 379 25.41 -31.52 1.37
N VAL A 380 26.23 -32.57 1.37
CA VAL A 380 26.35 -33.53 0.27
C VAL A 380 25.05 -34.33 0.08
N ASN A 381 24.42 -34.74 1.20
CA ASN A 381 23.13 -35.40 1.21
C ASN A 381 22.04 -34.41 1.66
N PRO A 382 20.82 -34.49 1.08
CA PRO A 382 19.70 -33.68 1.56
C PRO A 382 19.45 -33.90 3.05
N ALA A 383 19.39 -32.81 3.80
CA ALA A 383 19.20 -32.82 5.25
C ALA A 383 17.83 -32.21 5.58
N VAL A 384 17.10 -32.80 6.55
CA VAL A 384 15.76 -32.33 6.92
C VAL A 384 15.75 -31.88 8.37
N PHE A 385 15.40 -30.61 8.58
CA PHE A 385 15.16 -30.03 9.90
C PHE A 385 13.67 -30.08 10.19
N GLN A 386 13.28 -30.61 11.35
CA GLN A 386 11.89 -30.60 11.78
C GLN A 386 11.69 -29.45 12.76
N LEU A 387 10.91 -28.44 12.35
CA LEU A 387 10.60 -27.27 13.18
C LEU A 387 9.27 -27.48 13.86
N GLN A 388 9.26 -27.52 15.19
CA GLN A 388 8.04 -27.72 15.97
C GLN A 388 7.52 -26.37 16.44
N SER A 389 6.31 -25.99 16.02
CA SER A 389 5.66 -24.76 16.48
C SER A 389 5.26 -24.89 17.94
N SER A 390 5.24 -23.75 18.64
CA SER A 390 4.58 -23.64 19.94
C SER A 390 3.04 -23.70 19.81
N LYS A 391 2.32 -23.46 20.91
CA LYS A 391 0.85 -23.32 20.94
C LYS A 391 0.34 -21.96 20.44
N ASP A 392 1.24 -21.01 20.30
CA ASP A 392 0.94 -19.66 19.82
C ASP A 392 1.20 -19.59 18.31
N ASP A 393 1.50 -18.40 17.81
CA ASP A 393 1.80 -18.17 16.40
C ASP A 393 3.20 -18.68 16.03
N ILE A 394 3.31 -19.25 14.83
CA ILE A 394 4.59 -19.49 14.16
C ILE A 394 4.71 -18.58 12.95
N ASP A 395 5.79 -17.81 12.89
CA ASP A 395 6.08 -16.87 11.83
C ASP A 395 7.17 -17.40 10.91
N PHE A 396 6.93 -17.30 9.60
CA PHE A 396 7.87 -17.61 8.54
C PHE A 396 8.18 -16.31 7.78
N ASP A 397 9.38 -15.78 7.95
CA ASP A 397 9.90 -14.63 7.20
C ASP A 397 10.82 -15.12 6.08
N PHE A 398 10.48 -14.88 4.82
CA PHE A 398 11.24 -15.48 3.72
C PHE A 398 11.44 -14.61 2.49
N ASP A 399 12.55 -14.89 1.82
CA ASP A 399 12.93 -14.33 0.52
C ASP A 399 12.85 -15.46 -0.50
N LEU A 400 12.07 -15.29 -1.58
CA LEU A 400 11.91 -16.32 -2.60
C LEU A 400 13.19 -16.50 -3.44
N ALA A 401 13.49 -17.74 -3.81
CA ALA A 401 14.56 -18.05 -4.76
C ALA A 401 14.23 -17.55 -6.17
N GLU A 402 12.98 -17.75 -6.56
CA GLU A 402 12.43 -17.33 -7.85
C GLU A 402 11.64 -16.04 -7.71
N ARG A 403 11.50 -15.29 -8.82
CA ARG A 403 10.71 -14.06 -8.84
C ARG A 403 9.22 -14.32 -8.62
N GLU A 404 8.78 -15.49 -9.04
CA GLU A 404 7.41 -15.95 -8.95
C GLU A 404 7.43 -17.34 -8.32
N SER A 405 6.54 -17.58 -7.37
CA SER A 405 6.36 -18.90 -6.78
C SER A 405 4.89 -19.12 -6.51
N LEU A 406 4.37 -20.24 -7.00
CA LEU A 406 3.04 -20.68 -6.62
C LEU A 406 3.13 -21.12 -5.15
N LEU A 407 2.14 -20.78 -4.34
CA LEU A 407 2.02 -21.18 -2.94
C LEU A 407 0.94 -22.24 -2.78
N ILE A 408 -0.19 -22.05 -3.44
CA ILE A 408 -1.28 -23.01 -3.53
C ILE A 408 -1.49 -23.35 -5.01
N ASP A 409 -1.19 -24.60 -5.37
CA ASP A 409 -1.31 -25.16 -6.72
C ASP A 409 -2.47 -26.17 -6.83
N ALA A 410 -2.82 -26.81 -5.71
CA ALA A 410 -4.02 -27.61 -5.53
C ALA A 410 -5.10 -26.80 -4.81
N PRO A 411 -6.39 -26.93 -5.18
CA PRO A 411 -7.45 -26.18 -4.54
C PRO A 411 -7.58 -26.45 -3.05
N LEU A 412 -7.56 -25.39 -2.24
CA LEU A 412 -7.67 -25.43 -0.79
C LEU A 412 -9.06 -24.94 -0.35
N GLU A 413 -9.79 -25.76 0.39
CA GLU A 413 -11.05 -25.35 1.01
C GLU A 413 -10.76 -24.49 2.25
N VAL A 414 -11.37 -23.31 2.31
CA VAL A 414 -11.08 -22.29 3.32
C VAL A 414 -12.34 -21.59 3.80
N GLU A 415 -12.24 -21.02 5.00
CA GLU A 415 -13.24 -20.14 5.58
C GLU A 415 -12.60 -18.83 6.07
N ASN A 416 -13.43 -17.83 6.40
CA ASN A 416 -13.00 -16.56 6.99
C ASN A 416 -11.90 -15.81 6.19
N LEU A 417 -12.01 -15.85 4.86
CA LEU A 417 -11.18 -15.07 3.95
C LEU A 417 -11.32 -13.58 4.26
N SER A 418 -10.17 -12.92 4.40
CA SER A 418 -10.10 -11.50 4.71
C SER A 418 -8.93 -10.85 3.98
N PHE A 419 -9.17 -9.61 3.56
CA PHE A 419 -8.20 -8.72 2.93
C PHE A 419 -7.97 -7.48 3.77
N VAL A 420 -8.05 -7.64 5.09
CA VAL A 420 -7.87 -6.55 6.05
C VAL A 420 -6.67 -6.87 6.91
N ARG A 421 -5.70 -5.96 6.91
CA ARG A 421 -4.59 -5.98 7.87
C ARG A 421 -4.92 -5.06 9.03
N ILE A 422 -4.53 -5.48 10.23
CA ILE A 422 -4.62 -4.66 11.43
C ILE A 422 -3.25 -4.05 11.67
N ASP A 423 -3.14 -2.73 11.48
CA ASP A 423 -1.95 -1.98 11.82
C ASP A 423 -2.13 -1.42 13.25
N GLU A 424 -1.33 -1.91 14.19
CA GLU A 424 -1.25 -1.39 15.55
C GLU A 424 -0.03 -0.48 15.68
N HIS A 425 -0.27 0.78 16.04
CA HIS A 425 0.78 1.75 16.32
C HIS A 425 0.72 2.12 17.80
N SER A 426 1.76 1.75 18.55
CA SER A 426 1.91 2.12 19.96
C SER A 426 2.91 3.27 20.07
N ASP A 427 2.45 4.43 20.55
CA ASP A 427 3.31 5.49 21.07
C ASP A 427 3.15 5.54 22.61
N ASN A 428 4.10 6.14 23.33
CA ASN A 428 4.26 6.11 24.79
C ASN A 428 3.01 6.49 25.61
N GLU A 429 1.95 7.01 24.99
CA GLU A 429 0.68 7.35 25.65
C GLU A 429 -0.59 6.75 25.01
N ARG A 430 -0.55 6.14 23.81
CA ARG A 430 -1.74 5.55 23.14
C ARG A 430 -1.39 4.44 22.13
N SER A 431 -2.18 3.36 22.11
CA SER A 431 -2.24 2.40 20.99
C SER A 431 -3.36 2.80 20.02
N VAL A 432 -3.03 2.95 18.74
CA VAL A 432 -3.97 3.18 17.63
C VAL A 432 -4.04 1.92 16.80
N VAL A 433 -5.23 1.34 16.68
CA VAL A 433 -5.51 0.16 15.86
C VAL A 433 -6.28 0.60 14.63
N GLN A 434 -5.70 0.40 13.44
CA GLN A 434 -6.33 0.73 12.17
C GLN A 434 -6.51 -0.52 11.30
N LYS A 435 -7.71 -0.69 10.73
CA LYS A 435 -7.98 -1.69 9.70
C LYS A 435 -7.61 -1.09 8.34
N VAL A 436 -6.78 -1.79 7.57
CA VAL A 436 -6.28 -1.34 6.27
C VAL A 436 -6.61 -2.42 5.23
N SER A 437 -7.24 -2.01 4.12
CA SER A 437 -7.46 -2.93 3.00
C SER A 437 -6.11 -3.32 2.38
N THR A 438 -5.95 -4.61 2.10
CA THR A 438 -4.75 -5.13 1.43
C THR A 438 -4.94 -5.26 -0.07
N ILE A 439 -6.14 -4.98 -0.61
CA ILE A 439 -6.46 -5.13 -2.03
C ILE A 439 -5.73 -4.06 -2.85
N GLN A 440 -4.99 -4.50 -3.86
CA GLN A 440 -4.29 -3.62 -4.80
C GLN A 440 -5.08 -3.42 -6.09
N SER A 441 -5.70 -4.49 -6.58
CA SER A 441 -6.58 -4.47 -7.76
C SER A 441 -7.25 -5.84 -7.90
N GLY A 442 -8.32 -5.94 -8.68
CA GLY A 442 -8.83 -7.24 -9.09
C GLY A 442 -10.26 -7.19 -9.59
N ILE A 443 -10.86 -8.36 -9.77
CA ILE A 443 -12.25 -8.49 -10.20
C ILE A 443 -13.00 -9.36 -9.21
N ILE A 444 -14.21 -8.92 -8.85
CA ILE A 444 -15.22 -9.72 -8.16
C ILE A 444 -16.37 -10.02 -9.12
N GLY A 445 -16.55 -11.29 -9.46
CA GLY A 445 -17.65 -11.78 -10.28
C GLY A 445 -18.79 -12.28 -9.39
N PHE A 446 -20.02 -11.85 -9.65
CA PHE A 446 -21.19 -12.33 -8.91
C PHE A 446 -21.96 -13.39 -9.70
N LYS A 447 -22.12 -14.59 -9.10
CA LYS A 447 -22.99 -15.63 -9.64
C LYS A 447 -24.45 -15.36 -9.26
N SER A 448 -25.03 -14.29 -9.81
CA SER A 448 -26.47 -14.02 -9.74
C SER A 448 -27.13 -14.21 -11.11
N ALA A 449 -28.47 -14.25 -11.15
CA ALA A 449 -29.24 -14.32 -12.40
C ALA A 449 -28.91 -13.18 -13.41
N ARG A 450 -28.30 -12.09 -12.94
CA ARG A 450 -27.65 -11.07 -13.76
C ARG A 450 -26.14 -11.13 -13.45
N LYS A 451 -25.38 -11.93 -14.19
CA LYS A 451 -23.90 -11.95 -14.09
C LYS A 451 -23.40 -10.52 -14.21
N LYS A 452 -22.71 -10.03 -13.17
CA LYS A 452 -22.13 -8.70 -13.15
C LYS A 452 -20.80 -8.78 -12.44
N ASP A 453 -19.76 -8.38 -13.15
CA ASP A 453 -18.41 -8.29 -12.61
C ASP A 453 -18.16 -6.86 -12.14
N TYR A 454 -17.46 -6.72 -11.04
CA TYR A 454 -17.03 -5.43 -10.51
C TYR A 454 -15.51 -5.42 -10.44
N LEU A 455 -14.93 -4.36 -10.99
CA LEU A 455 -13.50 -4.11 -10.88
C LEU A 455 -13.23 -3.48 -9.50
N LEU A 456 -12.35 -4.11 -8.73
CA LEU A 456 -11.87 -3.61 -7.46
C LEU A 456 -10.62 -2.76 -7.67
N GLN A 457 -10.61 -1.55 -7.11
CA GLN A 457 -9.49 -0.62 -7.16
C GLN A 457 -8.60 -0.71 -5.90
N LEU A 458 -7.41 -0.11 -5.96
CA LEU A 458 -6.47 -0.05 -4.84
C LEU A 458 -7.15 0.50 -3.58
N ASN A 459 -6.95 -0.18 -2.45
CA ASN A 459 -7.49 0.13 -1.14
C ASN A 459 -9.02 0.03 -0.99
N GLU A 460 -9.76 -0.39 -2.02
CA GLU A 460 -11.17 -0.73 -1.83
C GLU A 460 -11.29 -1.88 -0.82
N ALA A 461 -12.17 -1.71 0.16
CA ALA A 461 -12.38 -2.70 1.20
C ALA A 461 -13.40 -3.75 0.74
N LEU A 462 -12.98 -5.01 0.76
CA LEU A 462 -13.87 -6.15 0.63
C LEU A 462 -13.93 -6.86 1.98
N GLU A 463 -15.04 -6.67 2.70
CA GLU A 463 -15.27 -7.29 3.99
C GLU A 463 -16.41 -8.31 3.91
N PHE A 464 -16.13 -9.52 4.39
CA PHE A 464 -17.12 -10.58 4.56
C PHE A 464 -17.50 -10.66 6.04
N GLN A 465 -18.80 -10.74 6.36
CA GLN A 465 -19.23 -11.15 7.70
C GLN A 465 -18.82 -12.59 8.02
N GLY A 466 -18.80 -13.43 6.97
CA GLY A 466 -18.30 -14.79 6.96
C GLY A 466 -18.18 -15.22 5.50
N SER A 467 -17.21 -16.07 5.21
CA SER A 467 -16.96 -16.58 3.86
C SER A 467 -16.55 -18.04 3.96
N THR A 468 -17.02 -18.86 3.04
CA THR A 468 -16.51 -20.20 2.78
C THR A 468 -16.29 -20.32 1.28
N GLY A 469 -15.31 -21.11 0.87
CA GLY A 469 -15.03 -21.33 -0.53
C GLY A 469 -13.66 -21.95 -0.74
N ARG A 470 -13.15 -21.83 -1.96
CA ARG A 470 -12.00 -22.61 -2.39
C ARG A 470 -10.96 -21.72 -3.04
N ILE A 471 -9.80 -21.58 -2.42
CA ILE A 471 -8.65 -20.95 -3.07
C ILE A 471 -8.14 -21.91 -4.14
N THR A 472 -8.19 -21.50 -5.40
CA THR A 472 -7.74 -22.32 -6.55
C THR A 472 -6.36 -21.93 -7.04
N GLY A 473 -5.89 -20.74 -6.68
CA GLY A 473 -4.55 -20.28 -6.96
C GLY A 473 -4.13 -19.22 -5.96
N LEU A 474 -2.94 -19.39 -5.40
CA LEU A 474 -2.29 -18.36 -4.59
C LEU A 474 -0.83 -18.27 -5.02
N LYS A 475 -0.43 -17.17 -5.64
CA LYS A 475 0.89 -16.99 -6.22
C LYS A 475 1.58 -15.77 -5.62
N LEU A 476 2.80 -15.96 -5.17
CA LEU A 476 3.68 -14.89 -4.74
C LEU A 476 4.44 -14.38 -5.97
N ASN A 477 4.26 -13.11 -6.34
CA ASN A 477 4.84 -12.52 -7.54
C ASN A 477 5.47 -11.16 -7.23
N GLY A 478 6.79 -11.14 -7.04
CA GLY A 478 7.55 -9.92 -6.75
C GLY A 478 7.05 -9.19 -5.49
N ASP A 479 6.18 -8.20 -5.70
CA ASP A 479 5.61 -7.34 -4.65
C ASP A 479 4.09 -7.51 -4.46
N GLN A 480 3.51 -8.52 -5.10
CA GLN A 480 2.09 -8.81 -5.05
C GLN A 480 1.85 -10.27 -4.67
N ILE A 481 0.67 -10.52 -4.12
CA ILE A 481 0.09 -11.85 -3.94
C ILE A 481 -1.11 -11.93 -4.86
N LEU A 482 -1.08 -12.85 -5.83
CA LEU A 482 -2.16 -13.07 -6.77
C LEU A 482 -3.05 -14.20 -6.25
N LEU A 483 -4.33 -13.90 -6.05
CA LEU A 483 -5.34 -14.82 -5.53
C LEU A 483 -6.38 -15.13 -6.60
N THR A 484 -6.76 -16.40 -6.70
CA THR A 484 -7.96 -16.88 -7.37
C THR A 484 -8.82 -17.68 -6.38
N PHE A 485 -10.04 -17.23 -6.11
CA PHE A 485 -10.98 -17.80 -5.13
C PHE A 485 -12.39 -17.99 -5.70
#